data_AF-A0A2X3JQY1-F1
#
_entry.id   AF-A0A2X3JQY1-F1
#
_cell.length_a   1.000
_cell.length_b   1.000
_cell.length_c   1.000
_cell.angle_alpha   90.00
_cell.angle_beta   90.00
_cell.angle_gamma   90.00
#
_symmetry.space_group_name_H-M   'P 1'
#
loop_
_entity.id
_entity.type
_entity.pdbx_description
1 polymer ?
#
loop_
_entity_poly.entity_id
_entity_poly.type
_entity_poly.pdbx_seq_one_letter_code
_entity_poly.pdbx_strand_id
1 'polypeptide(L)'
;MRNKKLPMVDDLRDESDHENPTRLVIVPRSNRVDMDQVMNHLFATTDLEKSYRINLNMIGLDGRPAVKNLLEILSEWLVFRRDTVRRRLNYRLEKVLKRLHILEGLLVAFLNIDEVIEIIRNEDEPKPALMSRFGLTETQAEAILELKLRHLAKLEEMKIRGEQSELEKERDQLQGILASERKMNNLLKKELQADAQAYGDDRRSPLQEREEAKAMSEHDMLPSEPVTIVLSQMGWVRSAKGHDIDAPGLNYKAGDSFKAAVKGKSNQPVVFVDSTGRSYAIDPITLPSARGQGEPLTGKLTLPPGATVDHMLMESDDQKLLMASDAGYGFVCTFNDLVARNRAGKALITLPENAHVMPPVVIEDASDMLLAITQAGRMLMFPVSDLPQLSKGKGNKIINIPSAEAARGEDGLAQLYVLPPQSTLTIHVGKRKIKLRPEELQKVTGERGRRGTLMRGLQRIDRVEIDSPRRASSGDSEE
;
A
#
# COMPACT_ATOMS: atom_id res chain seq x y z
N MET A 1 -21.25 6.40 23.01
CA MET A 1 -21.51 6.31 24.47
C MET A 1 -22.91 5.83 24.84
N ARG A 2 -24.01 6.51 24.46
CA ARG A 2 -25.39 6.13 24.85
C ARG A 2 -25.80 4.70 24.48
N ASN A 3 -25.41 4.23 23.29
CA ASN A 3 -25.70 2.88 22.81
C ASN A 3 -24.61 1.84 23.19
N LYS A 4 -23.71 2.18 24.12
CA LYS A 4 -22.59 1.34 24.60
C LYS A 4 -21.60 0.80 23.55
N LYS A 5 -21.68 1.24 22.28
CA LYS A 5 -20.78 0.81 21.19
C LYS A 5 -19.33 1.32 21.27
N LEU A 6 -19.08 2.33 22.11
CA LEU A 6 -17.75 2.92 22.33
C LEU A 6 -17.57 3.10 23.84
N PRO A 7 -17.26 2.02 24.59
CA PRO A 7 -17.11 2.08 26.05
C PRO A 7 -15.77 2.65 26.50
N MET A 8 -14.79 2.74 25.59
CA MET A 8 -13.44 3.24 25.84
C MET A 8 -13.33 4.76 25.86
N VAL A 9 -14.31 5.46 25.28
CA VAL A 9 -14.41 6.93 25.29
C VAL A 9 -15.20 7.35 26.52
N ASP A 10 -14.66 8.32 27.25
CA ASP A 10 -15.26 8.86 28.47
C ASP A 10 -16.03 10.16 28.20
N ASP A 11 -15.40 11.07 27.46
CA ASP A 11 -15.97 12.38 27.15
C ASP A 11 -15.68 12.79 25.70
N LEU A 12 -16.52 13.67 25.15
CA LEU A 12 -16.37 14.28 23.84
C LEU A 12 -16.67 15.77 23.95
N ARG A 13 -15.71 16.61 23.60
CA ARG A 13 -15.77 18.07 23.69
C ARG A 13 -15.54 18.71 22.33
N ASP A 14 -16.22 19.81 22.07
CA ASP A 14 -15.97 20.68 20.93
C ASP A 14 -15.29 21.96 21.43
N GLU A 15 -14.05 22.17 21.02
CA GLU A 15 -13.19 23.31 21.39
C GLU A 15 -12.92 24.20 20.17
N SER A 16 -13.84 24.23 19.20
CA SER A 16 -13.70 25.06 17.98
C SER A 16 -13.86 26.55 18.29
N ASP A 17 -12.99 27.37 17.71
CA ASP A 17 -12.97 28.84 17.86
C ASP A 17 -12.49 29.52 16.57
N HIS A 18 -12.16 30.82 16.63
CA HIS A 18 -11.70 31.56 15.45
C HIS A 18 -10.30 31.13 14.99
N GLU A 19 -9.42 30.72 15.91
CA GLU A 19 -8.06 30.27 15.60
C GLU A 19 -8.04 28.81 15.15
N ASN A 20 -8.95 28.00 15.69
CA ASN A 20 -9.14 26.58 15.46
C ASN A 20 -10.54 26.34 14.87
N PRO A 21 -10.73 26.54 13.55
CA PRO A 21 -12.06 26.52 12.93
C PRO A 21 -12.81 25.19 13.14
N THR A 22 -12.07 24.09 13.32
CA THR A 22 -12.62 22.79 13.70
C THR A 22 -11.67 22.08 14.68
N ARG A 23 -12.07 21.93 15.94
CA ARG A 23 -11.31 21.22 16.98
C ARG A 23 -12.22 20.33 17.83
N LEU A 24 -12.22 19.04 17.50
CA LEU A 24 -12.97 18.02 18.25
C LEU A 24 -12.02 17.26 19.17
N VAL A 25 -12.36 17.15 20.45
CA VAL A 25 -11.54 16.48 21.47
C VAL A 25 -12.27 15.25 21.99
N ILE A 26 -11.63 14.09 21.87
CA ILE A 26 -12.12 12.79 22.34
C ILE A 26 -11.25 12.34 23.51
N VAL A 27 -11.85 12.19 24.69
CA VAL A 27 -11.14 11.83 25.92
C VAL A 27 -11.31 10.33 26.20
N PRO A 28 -10.23 9.53 26.27
CA PRO A 28 -10.33 8.13 26.65
C PRO A 28 -10.61 7.97 28.13
N ARG A 29 -11.20 6.82 28.51
CA ARG A 29 -11.51 6.47 29.90
C ARG A 29 -10.29 6.21 30.77
N SER A 30 -9.16 5.80 30.17
CA SER A 30 -7.89 5.65 30.88
C SER A 30 -6.72 5.72 29.90
N ASN A 31 -5.52 5.99 30.41
CA ASN A 31 -4.28 6.00 29.61
C ASN A 31 -3.87 4.62 29.07
N ARG A 32 -4.56 3.54 29.48
CA ARG A 32 -4.32 2.17 28.97
C ARG A 32 -5.08 1.87 27.68
N VAL A 33 -5.97 2.77 27.24
CA VAL A 33 -6.74 2.61 26.01
C VAL A 33 -5.84 2.96 24.83
N ASP A 34 -5.75 2.05 23.87
CA ASP A 34 -5.07 2.28 22.59
C ASP A 34 -5.94 3.21 21.71
N MET A 35 -5.49 4.45 21.53
CA MET A 35 -6.20 5.45 20.73
C MET A 35 -6.14 5.19 19.23
N ASP A 36 -5.10 4.50 18.73
CA ASP A 36 -5.00 4.17 17.31
C ASP A 36 -6.10 3.18 16.92
N GLN A 37 -6.34 2.20 17.79
CA GLN A 37 -7.43 1.25 17.61
C GLN A 37 -8.81 1.92 17.64
N VAL A 38 -9.02 2.86 18.58
CA VAL A 38 -10.25 3.66 18.66
C VAL A 38 -10.46 4.49 17.40
N MET A 39 -9.41 5.14 16.89
CA MET A 39 -9.48 5.94 15.67
C MET A 39 -9.79 5.09 14.44
N ASN A 40 -9.20 3.90 14.30
CA ASN A 40 -9.54 2.96 13.22
C ASN A 40 -11.02 2.56 13.24
N HIS A 41 -11.58 2.30 14.42
CA HIS A 41 -13.02 2.05 14.54
C HIS A 41 -13.86 3.29 14.18
N LEU A 42 -13.44 4.48 14.61
CA LEU A 42 -14.15 5.73 14.31
C LEU A 42 -14.12 6.04 12.81
N PHE A 43 -13.01 5.86 12.11
CA PHE A 43 -12.95 6.00 10.65
C PHE A 43 -13.95 5.05 9.96
N ALA A 44 -13.99 3.78 10.37
CA ALA A 44 -14.90 2.81 9.77
C ALA A 44 -16.40 3.02 10.10
N THR A 45 -16.72 3.71 11.19
CA THR A 45 -18.11 3.81 11.69
C THR A 45 -18.69 5.22 11.68
N THR A 46 -17.88 6.25 11.39
CA THR A 46 -18.27 7.65 11.42
C THR A 46 -17.81 8.38 10.15
N ASP A 47 -18.30 9.60 9.96
CA ASP A 47 -17.97 10.45 8.80
C ASP A 47 -16.55 11.07 8.86
N LEU A 48 -15.72 10.69 9.83
CA LEU A 48 -14.30 11.08 9.87
C LEU A 48 -13.50 10.51 8.68
N GLU A 49 -13.94 9.37 8.14
CA GLU A 49 -13.50 8.86 6.85
C GLU A 49 -14.69 8.79 5.90
N LYS A 50 -14.55 9.39 4.71
CA LYS A 50 -15.62 9.46 3.72
C LYS A 50 -15.07 9.16 2.34
N SER A 51 -15.79 8.32 1.60
CA SER A 51 -15.47 8.04 0.20
C SER A 51 -16.09 9.09 -0.72
N TYR A 52 -15.30 9.56 -1.68
CA TYR A 52 -15.75 10.47 -2.73
C TYR A 52 -15.66 9.77 -4.08
N ARG A 53 -16.80 9.60 -4.74
CA ARG A 53 -16.83 8.99 -6.07
C ARG A 53 -16.30 9.97 -7.10
N ILE A 54 -15.21 9.61 -7.77
CA ILE A 54 -14.64 10.41 -8.86
C ILE A 54 -15.16 9.85 -10.19
N ASN A 55 -15.89 10.69 -10.93
CA ASN A 55 -16.30 10.40 -12.30
C ASN A 55 -16.01 11.62 -13.18
N LEU A 56 -14.94 11.54 -13.98
CA LEU A 56 -14.49 12.63 -14.86
C LEU A 56 -15.30 12.67 -16.17
N ASN A 57 -16.61 12.84 -16.06
CA ASN A 57 -17.51 12.99 -17.21
C ASN A 57 -17.74 14.47 -17.54
N MET A 58 -17.46 14.90 -18.77
CA MET A 58 -17.57 16.29 -19.20
C MET A 58 -17.88 16.43 -20.70
N ILE A 59 -18.38 17.59 -21.11
CA ILE A 59 -18.66 17.90 -22.51
C ILE A 59 -17.37 18.35 -23.20
N GLY A 60 -17.03 17.70 -24.31
CA GLY A 60 -15.84 18.05 -25.10
C GLY A 60 -16.04 19.20 -26.07
N LEU A 61 -14.96 19.53 -26.78
CA LEU A 61 -14.97 20.49 -27.89
C LEU A 61 -15.85 20.04 -29.07
N ASP A 62 -16.14 18.74 -29.16
CA ASP A 62 -17.08 18.15 -30.11
C ASP A 62 -18.55 18.32 -29.70
N GLY A 63 -18.81 18.94 -28.53
CA GLY A 63 -20.15 19.18 -28.00
C GLY A 63 -20.83 17.94 -27.42
N ARG A 64 -20.11 16.83 -27.23
CA ARG A 64 -20.68 15.57 -26.72
C ARG A 64 -20.14 15.26 -25.32
N PRO A 65 -20.97 14.65 -24.44
CA PRO A 65 -20.51 14.20 -23.14
C PRO A 65 -19.64 12.94 -23.29
N ALA A 66 -18.48 12.94 -22.63
CA ALA A 66 -17.59 11.79 -22.59
C ALA A 66 -16.87 11.70 -21.24
N VAL A 67 -16.56 10.47 -20.83
CA VAL A 67 -15.64 10.21 -19.71
C VAL A 67 -14.22 10.36 -20.22
N LYS A 68 -13.43 11.22 -19.56
CA LYS A 68 -12.07 11.57 -20.00
C LYS A 68 -11.04 11.32 -18.91
N ASN A 69 -9.90 10.78 -19.28
CA ASN A 69 -8.76 10.67 -18.38
C ASN A 69 -8.01 12.02 -18.25
N LEU A 70 -7.08 12.12 -17.30
CA LEU A 70 -6.34 13.37 -17.04
C LEU A 70 -5.55 13.87 -18.27
N LEU A 71 -4.97 12.95 -19.05
CA LEU A 71 -4.19 13.30 -20.24
C LEU A 71 -5.06 13.91 -21.33
N GLU A 72 -6.24 13.32 -21.57
CA GLU A 72 -7.24 13.84 -22.50
C GLU A 72 -7.72 15.22 -22.10
N ILE A 73 -8.05 15.43 -20.82
CA ILE A 73 -8.50 16.72 -20.29
C ILE A 73 -7.44 17.81 -20.53
N LEU A 74 -6.20 17.56 -20.13
CA LEU A 74 -5.11 18.55 -20.29
C LEU A 74 -4.80 18.82 -21.76
N SER A 75 -4.79 17.77 -22.60
CA SER A 75 -4.48 17.91 -24.03
C SER A 75 -5.57 18.71 -24.76
N GLU A 76 -6.83 18.39 -24.52
CA GLU A 76 -7.97 19.07 -25.13
C GLU A 76 -8.11 20.51 -24.65
N TRP A 77 -7.87 20.77 -23.36
CA TRP A 77 -7.83 22.12 -22.84
C TRP A 77 -6.71 22.96 -23.47
N LEU A 78 -5.54 22.37 -23.74
CA LEU A 78 -4.46 23.06 -24.45
C LEU A 78 -4.81 23.36 -25.92
N VAL A 79 -5.60 22.51 -26.58
CA VAL A 79 -6.14 22.79 -27.92
C VAL A 79 -7.09 23.99 -27.88
N PHE A 80 -8.04 23.97 -26.94
CA PHE A 80 -8.95 25.09 -26.70
C PHE A 80 -8.20 26.39 -26.39
N ARG A 81 -7.21 26.34 -25.50
CA ARG A 81 -6.42 27.51 -25.11
C ARG A 81 -5.61 28.06 -26.29
N ARG A 82 -5.03 27.19 -27.12
CA ARG A 82 -4.31 27.61 -28.33
C ARG A 82 -5.26 28.30 -29.33
N ASP A 83 -6.45 27.75 -29.54
CA ASP A 83 -7.45 28.35 -30.44
C ASP A 83 -7.90 29.74 -29.95
N THR A 84 -8.26 29.85 -28.67
CA THR A 84 -8.68 31.13 -28.07
C THR A 84 -7.60 32.20 -28.13
N VAL A 85 -6.33 31.83 -27.87
CA VAL A 85 -5.20 32.76 -28.02
C VAL A 85 -4.97 33.14 -29.47
N ARG A 86 -5.05 32.20 -30.42
CA ARG A 86 -4.95 32.51 -31.86
C ARG A 86 -6.03 33.49 -32.29
N ARG A 87 -7.28 33.28 -31.89
CA ARG A 87 -8.41 34.19 -32.17
C ARG A 87 -8.19 35.57 -31.56
N ARG A 88 -7.69 35.65 -30.33
CA ARG A 88 -7.32 36.92 -29.68
C ARG A 88 -6.24 37.68 -30.46
N LEU A 89 -5.19 36.99 -30.90
CA LEU A 89 -4.10 37.60 -31.66
C LEU A 89 -4.56 38.04 -33.06
N ASN A 90 -5.37 37.24 -33.75
CA ASN A 90 -5.96 37.62 -35.03
C ASN A 90 -6.85 38.86 -34.90
N TYR A 91 -7.71 38.90 -33.88
CA TYR A 91 -8.54 40.07 -33.61
C TYR A 91 -7.72 41.33 -33.34
N ARG A 92 -6.63 41.22 -32.57
CA ARG A 92 -5.72 42.34 -32.34
C ARG A 92 -4.99 42.75 -33.62
N LEU A 93 -4.50 41.78 -34.39
CA LEU A 93 -3.80 42.01 -35.65
C LEU A 93 -4.70 42.75 -36.65
N GLU A 94 -5.95 42.34 -36.81
CA GLU A 94 -6.91 43.04 -37.67
C GLU A 94 -7.12 44.50 -37.25
N LYS A 95 -7.21 44.77 -35.94
CA LYS A 95 -7.30 46.16 -35.44
C LYS A 95 -6.04 46.97 -35.77
N VAL A 96 -4.87 46.39 -35.58
CA VAL A 96 -3.58 47.03 -35.88
C VAL A 96 -3.46 47.32 -37.37
N LEU A 97 -3.79 46.35 -38.24
CA LEU A 97 -3.77 46.52 -39.69
C LEU A 97 -4.74 47.59 -40.18
N LYS A 98 -5.98 47.60 -39.68
CA LYS A 98 -6.96 48.65 -39.99
C LYS A 98 -6.46 50.03 -39.55
N ARG A 99 -5.82 50.12 -38.38
CA ARG A 99 -5.28 51.39 -37.89
C ARG A 99 -4.10 51.86 -38.75
N LEU A 100 -3.13 51.00 -39.03
CA LEU A 100 -1.99 51.29 -39.91
C LEU A 100 -2.44 51.76 -41.30
N HIS A 101 -3.44 51.09 -41.87
CA HIS A 101 -4.04 51.45 -43.16
C HIS A 101 -4.58 52.89 -43.16
N ILE A 102 -5.28 53.29 -42.09
CA ILE A 102 -5.75 54.68 -41.95
C ILE A 102 -4.58 55.65 -41.77
N LEU A 103 -3.60 55.33 -40.93
CA LEU A 103 -2.43 56.20 -40.70
C LEU A 103 -1.62 56.42 -41.98
N GLU A 104 -1.48 55.41 -42.84
CA GLU A 104 -0.83 55.52 -44.14
C GLU A 104 -1.54 56.54 -45.04
N GLY A 105 -2.87 56.45 -45.15
CA GLY A 105 -3.67 57.41 -45.91
C GLY A 105 -3.57 58.84 -45.36
N LEU A 106 -3.58 59.00 -44.03
CA LEU A 106 -3.40 60.30 -43.39
C LEU A 106 -2.02 60.89 -43.70
N LEU A 107 -0.94 60.10 -43.67
CA LEU A 107 0.40 60.58 -43.99
C LEU A 107 0.56 60.98 -45.45
N VAL A 108 -0.09 60.28 -46.38
CA VAL A 108 -0.17 60.69 -47.79
C VAL A 108 -0.89 62.05 -47.93
N ALA A 109 -1.97 62.25 -47.17
CA ALA A 109 -2.67 63.53 -47.15
C ALA A 109 -1.83 64.66 -46.54
N PHE A 110 -1.06 64.40 -45.47
CA PHE A 110 -0.15 65.40 -44.89
C PHE A 110 0.96 65.82 -45.86
N LEU A 111 1.47 64.89 -46.66
CA LEU A 111 2.53 65.19 -47.64
C LEU A 111 2.02 66.09 -48.78
N ASN A 112 0.74 65.99 -49.13
CA ASN A 112 0.11 66.67 -50.28
C ASN A 112 -1.06 67.57 -49.85
N ILE A 113 -0.94 68.24 -48.70
CA ILE A 113 -2.08 68.91 -48.06
C ILE A 113 -2.73 70.00 -48.92
N ASP A 114 -1.94 70.75 -49.68
CA ASP A 114 -2.45 71.81 -50.55
C ASP A 114 -3.31 71.24 -51.69
N GLU A 115 -2.88 70.13 -52.28
CA GLU A 115 -3.61 69.43 -53.35
C GLU A 115 -4.88 68.74 -52.82
N VAL A 116 -4.83 68.21 -51.60
CA VAL A 116 -6.02 67.68 -50.91
C VAL A 116 -7.04 68.80 -50.65
N ILE A 117 -6.61 69.98 -50.19
CA ILE A 117 -7.48 71.15 -49.96
C ILE A 117 -8.06 71.65 -51.29
N GLU A 118 -7.29 71.66 -52.37
CA GLU A 118 -7.76 72.05 -53.70
C GLU A 118 -8.87 71.12 -54.20
N ILE A 119 -8.68 69.80 -54.12
CA ILE A 119 -9.70 68.81 -54.50
C ILE A 119 -10.97 68.98 -53.67
N ILE A 120 -10.85 69.15 -52.35
CA ILE A 120 -12.02 69.33 -51.46
C ILE A 120 -12.80 70.62 -51.76
N ARG A 121 -12.15 71.66 -52.27
CA ARG A 121 -12.79 72.95 -52.56
C ARG A 121 -13.41 73.04 -53.95
N ASN A 122 -12.88 72.30 -54.93
CA ASN A 122 -13.23 72.45 -56.34
C ASN A 122 -14.10 71.32 -56.89
N GLU A 123 -14.07 70.12 -56.28
CA GLU A 123 -14.89 68.97 -56.69
C GLU A 123 -16.16 68.88 -55.85
N ASP A 124 -17.31 68.67 -56.50
CA ASP A 124 -18.59 68.45 -55.81
C ASP A 124 -18.60 67.13 -55.01
N GLU A 125 -17.88 66.12 -55.52
CA GLU A 125 -17.66 64.83 -54.87
C GLU A 125 -16.15 64.58 -54.67
N PRO A 126 -15.54 65.05 -53.56
CA PRO A 126 -14.10 64.97 -53.37
C PRO A 126 -13.59 63.55 -53.07
N LYS A 127 -14.45 62.65 -52.59
CA LYS A 127 -14.06 61.29 -52.19
C LYS A 127 -13.56 60.43 -53.37
N PRO A 128 -14.28 60.28 -54.50
CA PRO A 128 -13.76 59.58 -55.68
C PRO A 128 -12.50 60.23 -56.28
N ALA A 129 -12.41 61.56 -56.26
CA ALA A 129 -11.27 62.31 -56.77
C ALA A 129 -9.99 62.03 -55.95
N LEU A 130 -10.08 62.07 -54.61
CA LEU A 130 -8.97 61.72 -53.71
C LEU A 130 -8.51 60.26 -53.89
N MET A 131 -9.46 59.33 -54.04
CA MET A 131 -9.15 57.92 -54.29
C MET A 131 -8.38 57.73 -55.60
N SER A 132 -8.86 58.34 -56.70
CA SER A 132 -8.21 58.17 -58.00
C SER A 132 -6.86 58.88 -58.09
N ARG A 133 -6.68 60.02 -57.42
CA ARG A 133 -5.46 60.82 -57.50
C ARG A 133 -4.31 60.22 -56.70
N PHE A 134 -4.58 59.78 -55.48
CA PHE A 134 -3.57 59.32 -54.52
C PHE A 134 -3.56 57.79 -54.34
N GLY A 135 -4.41 57.06 -55.07
CA GLY A 135 -4.51 55.60 -54.95
C GLY A 135 -5.04 55.13 -53.59
N LEU A 136 -5.88 55.95 -52.94
CA LEU A 136 -6.40 55.69 -51.60
C LEU A 136 -7.62 54.78 -51.64
N THR A 137 -7.82 53.98 -50.59
CA THR A 137 -9.07 53.23 -50.42
C THR A 137 -10.20 54.13 -49.93
N GLU A 138 -11.43 53.65 -50.08
CA GLU A 138 -12.61 54.35 -49.59
C GLU A 138 -12.51 54.76 -48.11
N THR A 139 -12.05 53.83 -47.26
CA THR A 139 -11.87 54.05 -45.82
C THR A 139 -10.77 55.06 -45.48
N GLN A 140 -9.71 55.14 -46.28
CA GLN A 140 -8.66 56.15 -46.12
C GLN A 140 -9.16 57.53 -46.54
N ALA A 141 -9.83 57.62 -47.69
CA ALA A 141 -10.41 58.87 -48.18
C ALA A 141 -11.42 59.45 -47.18
N GLU A 142 -12.30 58.60 -46.61
CA GLU A 142 -13.22 59.01 -45.55
C GLU A 142 -12.49 59.58 -44.33
N ALA A 143 -11.43 58.90 -43.87
CA ALA A 143 -10.64 59.36 -42.73
C ALA A 143 -9.91 60.69 -42.97
N ILE A 144 -9.54 60.97 -44.23
CA ILE A 144 -8.93 62.25 -44.63
C ILE A 144 -9.99 63.37 -44.62
N LEU A 145 -11.18 63.11 -45.14
CA LEU A 145 -12.29 64.08 -45.13
C LEU A 145 -12.74 64.45 -43.71
N GLU A 146 -12.65 63.50 -42.78
CA GLU A 146 -12.94 63.69 -41.35
C GLU A 146 -11.78 64.37 -40.58
N LEU A 147 -10.70 64.76 -41.26
CA LEU A 147 -9.54 65.37 -40.61
C LEU A 147 -9.86 66.81 -40.14
N LYS A 148 -9.68 67.04 -38.83
CA LYS A 148 -9.89 68.37 -38.23
C LYS A 148 -8.68 69.27 -38.47
N LEU A 149 -8.91 70.56 -38.74
CA LEU A 149 -7.86 71.57 -38.98
C LEU A 149 -6.76 71.60 -37.90
N ARG A 150 -7.10 71.35 -36.63
CA ARG A 150 -6.12 71.27 -35.53
C ARG A 150 -5.07 70.16 -35.70
N HIS A 151 -5.39 69.12 -36.47
CA HIS A 151 -4.49 68.02 -36.74
C HIS A 151 -3.48 68.33 -37.86
N LEU A 152 -3.56 69.51 -38.49
CA LEU A 152 -2.60 69.99 -39.50
C LEU A 152 -1.27 70.49 -38.90
N ALA A 153 -1.15 70.53 -37.58
CA ALA A 153 0.10 70.92 -36.93
C ALA A 153 1.18 69.84 -37.09
N LYS A 154 2.43 70.26 -37.34
CA LYS A 154 3.60 69.35 -37.49
C LYS A 154 3.80 68.39 -36.31
N LEU A 155 3.38 68.79 -35.10
CA LEU A 155 3.43 67.94 -33.91
C LEU A 155 2.49 66.72 -34.02
N GLU A 156 1.33 66.87 -34.64
CA GLU A 156 0.37 65.78 -34.84
C GLU A 156 0.86 64.81 -35.92
N GLU A 157 1.53 65.30 -36.97
CA GLU A 157 2.22 64.44 -37.93
C GLU A 157 3.28 63.57 -37.26
N MET A 158 4.12 64.15 -36.38
CA MET A 158 5.12 63.39 -35.63
C MET A 158 4.49 62.34 -34.71
N LYS A 159 3.37 62.64 -34.06
CA LYS A 159 2.62 61.66 -33.25
C LYS A 159 2.09 60.51 -34.10
N ILE A 160 1.54 60.80 -35.28
CA ILE A 160 1.05 59.77 -36.21
C ILE A 160 2.18 58.86 -36.69
N ARG A 161 3.35 59.43 -37.03
CA ARG A 161 4.54 58.63 -37.39
C ARG A 161 5.04 57.77 -36.22
N GLY A 162 5.00 58.29 -35.00
CA GLY A 162 5.31 57.55 -33.79
C GLY A 162 4.36 56.36 -33.59
N GLU A 163 3.05 56.62 -33.65
CA GLU A 163 2.00 55.59 -33.54
C GLU A 163 2.16 54.52 -34.64
N GLN A 164 2.43 54.93 -35.88
CA GLN A 164 2.67 54.00 -36.99
C GLN A 164 3.86 53.08 -36.71
N SER A 165 4.99 53.62 -36.25
CA SER A 165 6.19 52.81 -35.97
C SER A 165 5.97 51.80 -34.83
N GLU A 166 5.22 52.16 -33.79
CA GLU A 166 4.86 51.25 -32.71
C GLU A 166 3.92 50.13 -33.19
N LEU A 167 2.90 50.50 -33.96
CA LEU A 167 1.94 49.54 -34.54
C LEU A 167 2.57 48.62 -35.57
N GLU A 168 3.57 49.07 -36.34
CA GLU A 168 4.35 48.21 -37.25
C GLU A 168 5.13 47.15 -36.48
N LYS A 169 5.82 47.54 -35.39
CA LYS A 169 6.50 46.58 -34.51
C LYS A 169 5.52 45.58 -33.90
N GLU A 170 4.36 46.06 -33.46
CA GLU A 170 3.31 45.20 -32.91
C GLU A 170 2.77 44.23 -33.98
N ARG A 171 2.48 44.71 -35.19
CA ARG A 171 2.05 43.88 -36.33
C ARG A 171 3.04 42.75 -36.60
N ASP A 172 4.32 43.09 -36.72
CA ASP A 172 5.37 42.12 -37.06
C ASP A 172 5.55 41.08 -35.95
N GLN A 173 5.43 41.51 -34.69
CA GLN A 173 5.42 40.60 -33.54
C GLN A 173 4.21 39.64 -33.59
N LEU A 174 3.01 40.16 -33.81
CA LEU A 174 1.77 39.37 -33.89
C LEU A 174 1.81 38.36 -35.04
N GLN A 175 2.17 38.81 -36.24
CA GLN A 175 2.35 37.95 -37.41
C GLN A 175 3.43 36.90 -37.18
N GLY A 176 4.55 37.30 -36.55
CA GLY A 176 5.63 36.39 -36.20
C GLY A 176 5.18 35.28 -35.24
N ILE A 177 4.31 35.59 -34.27
CA ILE A 177 3.75 34.59 -33.35
C ILE A 177 2.75 33.68 -34.07
N LEU A 178 1.85 34.25 -34.88
CA LEU A 178 0.82 33.50 -35.61
C LEU A 178 1.39 32.55 -36.67
N ALA A 179 2.53 32.90 -37.27
CA ALA A 179 3.20 32.10 -38.29
C ALA A 179 4.05 30.95 -37.72
N SER A 180 4.39 30.95 -36.42
CA SER A 180 5.27 29.96 -35.82
C SER A 180 4.64 29.28 -34.61
N GLU A 181 4.31 27.99 -34.75
CA GLU A 181 3.80 27.16 -33.65
C GLU A 181 4.74 27.17 -32.44
N ARG A 182 6.06 27.25 -32.65
CA ARG A 182 7.04 27.35 -31.56
C ARG A 182 6.88 28.66 -30.78
N LYS A 183 6.69 29.79 -31.45
CA LYS A 183 6.46 31.09 -30.79
C LYS A 183 5.11 31.10 -30.06
N MET A 184 4.07 30.52 -30.66
CA MET A 184 2.77 30.33 -30.02
C MET A 184 2.89 29.50 -28.73
N ASN A 185 3.53 28.34 -28.78
CA ASN A 185 3.72 27.48 -27.59
C ASN A 185 4.54 28.19 -26.50
N ASN A 186 5.55 28.98 -26.87
CA ASN A 186 6.32 29.78 -25.91
C ASN A 186 5.46 30.87 -25.25
N LEU A 187 4.57 31.52 -26.00
CA LEU A 187 3.63 32.50 -25.45
C LEU A 187 2.69 31.83 -24.45
N LEU A 188 2.07 30.71 -24.83
CA LEU A 188 1.18 29.94 -23.97
C LEU A 188 1.88 29.53 -22.67
N LYS A 189 3.10 28.99 -22.76
CA LYS A 189 3.89 28.61 -21.57
C LYS A 189 4.13 29.80 -20.64
N LYS A 190 4.46 30.98 -21.18
CA LYS A 190 4.72 32.18 -20.37
C LYS A 190 3.45 32.66 -19.67
N GLU A 191 2.32 32.67 -20.36
CA GLU A 191 1.02 33.06 -19.77
C GLU A 191 0.62 32.09 -18.64
N LEU A 192 0.69 30.78 -18.88
CA LEU A 192 0.36 29.78 -17.86
C LEU A 192 1.25 29.88 -16.63
N GLN A 193 2.54 30.16 -16.82
CA GLN A 193 3.48 30.35 -15.72
C GLN A 193 3.17 31.63 -14.93
N ALA A 194 2.79 32.71 -15.60
CA ALA A 194 2.41 33.97 -14.96
C ALA A 194 1.10 33.78 -14.16
N ASP A 195 0.12 33.09 -14.73
CA ASP A 195 -1.14 32.77 -14.04
C ASP A 195 -0.89 31.88 -12.82
N ALA A 196 -0.02 30.87 -12.93
CA ALA A 196 0.36 30.03 -11.79
C ALA A 196 1.08 30.82 -10.68
N GLN A 197 1.88 31.83 -11.03
CA GLN A 197 2.54 32.71 -10.05
C GLN A 197 1.57 33.69 -9.38
N ALA A 198 0.58 34.18 -10.13
CA ALA A 198 -0.41 35.13 -9.61
C ALA A 198 -1.49 34.46 -8.75
N TYR A 199 -1.88 33.23 -9.09
CA TYR A 199 -3.04 32.55 -8.49
C TYR A 199 -2.73 31.22 -7.81
N GLY A 200 -1.47 30.76 -7.82
CA GLY A 200 -1.07 29.53 -7.14
C GLY A 200 -1.10 29.66 -5.62
N ASP A 201 -1.52 28.59 -4.93
CA ASP A 201 -1.49 28.47 -3.48
C ASP A 201 -0.86 27.14 -3.03
N ASP A 202 -0.50 27.08 -1.74
CA ASP A 202 0.04 25.86 -1.15
C ASP A 202 -1.04 24.78 -1.01
N ARG A 203 -0.63 23.52 -1.17
CA ARG A 203 -1.54 22.38 -1.11
C ARG A 203 -2.17 22.25 0.28
N ARG A 204 -3.49 22.38 0.36
CA ARG A 204 -4.26 22.27 1.62
C ARG A 204 -4.55 20.83 2.05
N SER A 205 -4.79 19.92 1.10
CA SER A 205 -5.10 18.51 1.37
C SER A 205 -3.88 17.61 1.09
N PRO A 206 -3.14 17.16 2.11
CA PRO A 206 -1.99 16.30 1.92
C PRO A 206 -2.42 14.92 1.42
N LEU A 207 -1.52 14.25 0.70
CA LEU A 207 -1.68 12.86 0.29
C LEU A 207 -0.84 12.00 1.24
N GLN A 208 -1.48 11.04 1.90
CA GLN A 208 -0.79 10.09 2.77
C GLN A 208 -1.32 8.69 2.49
N GLU A 209 -0.41 7.74 2.33
CA GLU A 209 -0.75 6.32 2.20
C GLU A 209 -0.98 5.74 3.60
N ARG A 210 -2.12 5.09 3.80
CA ARG A 210 -2.51 4.46 5.07
C ARG A 210 -3.18 3.11 4.78
N GLU A 211 -3.10 2.21 5.74
CA GLU A 211 -3.84 0.95 5.69
C GLU A 211 -5.35 1.19 5.89
N GLU A 212 -6.19 0.32 5.31
CA GLU A 212 -7.65 0.43 5.46
C GLU A 212 -8.09 0.34 6.92
N ALA A 213 -8.90 1.31 7.35
CA ALA A 213 -9.48 1.31 8.68
C ALA A 213 -10.46 0.13 8.83
N LYS A 214 -10.37 -0.58 9.97
CA LYS A 214 -11.26 -1.71 10.30
C LYS A 214 -12.04 -1.42 11.56
N ALA A 215 -13.34 -1.70 11.51
CA ALA A 215 -14.19 -1.61 12.70
C ALA A 215 -13.78 -2.68 13.73
N MET A 216 -13.47 -2.25 14.95
CA MET A 216 -13.26 -3.15 16.09
C MET A 216 -14.45 -4.09 16.31
N SER A 217 -14.17 -5.36 16.60
CA SER A 217 -15.17 -6.32 17.06
C SER A 217 -15.45 -6.15 18.57
N GLU A 218 -16.58 -6.65 19.08
CA GLU A 218 -16.87 -6.62 20.53
C GLU A 218 -15.77 -7.30 21.37
N HIS A 219 -15.02 -8.23 20.77
CA HIS A 219 -13.92 -8.95 21.40
C HIS A 219 -12.70 -8.05 21.63
N ASP A 220 -12.40 -7.15 20.70
CA ASP A 220 -11.27 -6.24 20.76
C ASP A 220 -11.45 -5.14 21.82
N MET A 221 -12.66 -5.01 22.38
CA MET A 221 -13.00 -4.03 23.41
C MET A 221 -12.63 -4.49 24.84
N LEU A 222 -12.22 -5.76 25.02
CA LEU A 222 -11.91 -6.31 26.34
C LEU A 222 -10.42 -6.15 26.69
N PRO A 223 -10.09 -5.88 27.98
CA PRO A 223 -8.71 -5.77 28.42
C PRO A 223 -7.93 -7.07 28.16
N SER A 224 -6.72 -6.93 27.62
CA SER A 224 -5.78 -8.03 27.43
C SER A 224 -5.26 -8.54 28.77
N GLU A 225 -5.52 -9.80 29.10
CA GLU A 225 -5.05 -10.50 30.30
C GLU A 225 -4.03 -11.60 29.93
N PRO A 226 -2.97 -11.84 30.72
CA PRO A 226 -2.08 -12.98 30.50
C PRO A 226 -2.84 -14.29 30.75
N VAL A 227 -2.72 -15.24 29.82
CA VAL A 227 -3.37 -16.56 29.90
C VAL A 227 -2.41 -17.68 29.51
N THR A 228 -2.66 -18.86 30.05
CA THR A 228 -2.01 -20.11 29.64
C THR A 228 -3.06 -21.09 29.15
N ILE A 229 -2.96 -21.52 27.91
CA ILE A 229 -3.85 -22.53 27.34
C ILE A 229 -3.24 -23.91 27.56
N VAL A 230 -4.04 -24.85 28.06
CA VAL A 230 -3.60 -26.21 28.39
C VAL A 230 -4.36 -27.22 27.55
N LEU A 231 -3.62 -28.13 26.92
CA LEU A 231 -4.13 -29.23 26.10
C LEU A 231 -3.84 -30.58 26.79
N SER A 232 -4.83 -31.46 26.83
CA SER A 232 -4.70 -32.83 27.34
C SER A 232 -4.42 -33.87 26.23
N GLN A 233 -4.05 -35.09 26.62
CA GLN A 233 -3.83 -36.21 25.69
C GLN A 233 -5.12 -36.59 24.93
N MET A 234 -6.28 -36.52 25.59
CA MET A 234 -7.58 -36.77 24.97
C MET A 234 -8.18 -35.56 24.23
N GLY A 235 -7.40 -34.48 24.02
CA GLY A 235 -7.86 -33.32 23.25
C GLY A 235 -8.85 -32.42 23.99
N TRP A 236 -8.74 -32.34 25.32
CA TRP A 236 -9.47 -31.36 26.13
C TRP A 236 -8.64 -30.09 26.30
N VAL A 237 -9.32 -28.94 26.26
CA VAL A 237 -8.69 -27.62 26.33
C VAL A 237 -9.28 -26.79 27.46
N ARG A 238 -8.45 -25.93 28.07
CA ARG A 238 -8.87 -24.91 29.04
C ARG A 238 -7.93 -23.71 29.01
N SER A 239 -8.44 -22.57 29.46
CA SER A 239 -7.69 -21.31 29.60
C SER A 239 -7.49 -20.97 31.08
N ALA A 240 -6.24 -20.89 31.51
CA ALA A 240 -5.86 -20.48 32.85
C ALA A 240 -5.46 -19.00 32.85
N LYS A 241 -5.83 -18.25 33.89
CA LYS A 241 -5.35 -16.88 34.08
C LYS A 241 -3.92 -16.89 34.62
N GLY A 242 -3.07 -16.02 34.08
CA GLY A 242 -1.66 -15.91 34.43
C GLY A 242 -0.76 -16.90 33.70
N HIS A 243 0.54 -16.67 33.85
CA HIS A 243 1.59 -17.51 33.25
C HIS A 243 2.19 -18.51 34.25
N ASP A 244 1.92 -18.36 35.55
CA ASP A 244 2.55 -19.15 36.63
C ASP A 244 1.77 -20.40 37.04
N ILE A 245 1.09 -21.03 36.07
CA ILE A 245 0.29 -22.22 36.34
C ILE A 245 1.11 -23.51 36.19
N ASP A 246 0.96 -24.42 37.14
CA ASP A 246 1.46 -25.80 37.00
C ASP A 246 0.49 -26.62 36.14
N ALA A 247 0.67 -26.54 34.81
CA ALA A 247 -0.20 -27.22 33.86
C ALA A 247 -0.20 -28.77 34.04
N PRO A 248 0.97 -29.44 34.21
CA PRO A 248 1.01 -30.87 34.50
C PRO A 248 0.27 -31.29 35.77
N GLY A 249 0.27 -30.45 36.81
CA GLY A 249 -0.39 -30.70 38.11
C GLY A 249 -1.91 -30.45 38.13
N LEU A 250 -2.52 -30.02 37.03
CA LEU A 250 -3.96 -29.75 36.98
C LEU A 250 -4.81 -31.03 37.08
N ASN A 251 -6.09 -30.86 37.43
CA ASN A 251 -7.05 -31.97 37.49
C ASN A 251 -7.48 -32.38 36.06
N TYR A 252 -7.27 -33.65 35.71
CA TYR A 252 -7.66 -34.26 34.44
C TYR A 252 -8.76 -35.32 34.65
N LYS A 253 -9.51 -35.61 33.59
CA LYS A 253 -10.49 -36.70 33.60
C LYS A 253 -9.78 -38.04 33.78
N ALA A 254 -10.45 -39.03 34.35
CA ALA A 254 -9.90 -40.38 34.50
C ALA A 254 -9.39 -40.94 33.15
N GLY A 255 -8.12 -41.32 33.10
CA GLY A 255 -7.46 -41.82 31.89
C GLY A 255 -6.87 -40.75 30.97
N ASP A 256 -6.98 -39.46 31.34
CA ASP A 256 -6.41 -38.33 30.60
C ASP A 256 -5.26 -37.68 31.39
N SER A 257 -4.37 -36.98 30.69
CA SER A 257 -3.21 -36.34 31.29
C SER A 257 -2.73 -35.16 30.45
N PHE A 258 -1.74 -34.42 30.96
CA PHE A 258 -1.13 -33.29 30.27
C PHE A 258 -0.49 -33.70 28.92
N LYS A 259 -0.70 -32.86 27.89
CA LYS A 259 -0.01 -32.96 26.60
C LYS A 259 0.87 -31.75 26.32
N ALA A 260 0.30 -30.55 26.39
CA ALA A 260 1.03 -29.31 26.10
C ALA A 260 0.40 -28.10 26.79
N ALA A 261 1.18 -27.03 26.95
CA ALA A 261 0.70 -25.71 27.34
C ALA A 261 1.39 -24.62 26.52
N VAL A 262 0.66 -23.56 26.21
CA VAL A 262 1.17 -22.35 25.53
C VAL A 262 0.74 -21.12 26.32
N LYS A 263 1.59 -20.10 26.33
CA LYS A 263 1.37 -18.86 27.10
C LYS A 263 1.12 -17.71 26.13
N GLY A 264 0.27 -16.77 26.53
CA GLY A 264 -0.06 -15.64 25.69
C GLY A 264 -0.97 -14.65 26.37
N LYS A 265 -1.69 -13.88 25.55
CA LYS A 265 -2.69 -12.89 25.97
C LYS A 265 -4.11 -13.34 25.61
N SER A 266 -5.12 -12.87 26.34
CA SER A 266 -6.52 -13.24 26.11
C SER A 266 -7.06 -12.74 24.77
N ASN A 267 -6.46 -11.69 24.19
CA ASN A 267 -6.86 -11.10 22.92
C ASN A 267 -6.08 -11.64 21.70
N GLN A 268 -5.17 -12.59 21.87
CA GLN A 268 -4.49 -13.27 20.76
C GLN A 268 -5.06 -14.69 20.59
N PRO A 269 -5.28 -15.18 19.36
CA PRO A 269 -5.86 -16.50 19.16
C PRO A 269 -4.87 -17.59 19.57
N VAL A 270 -5.39 -18.71 20.08
CA VAL A 270 -4.64 -19.97 20.19
C VAL A 270 -4.93 -20.81 18.95
N VAL A 271 -3.88 -21.34 18.35
CA VAL A 271 -3.95 -22.14 17.13
C VAL A 271 -3.70 -23.61 17.45
N PHE A 272 -4.48 -24.47 16.80
CA PHE A 272 -4.35 -25.92 16.85
C PHE A 272 -4.07 -26.46 15.46
N VAL A 273 -3.19 -27.46 15.35
CA VAL A 273 -2.94 -28.21 14.11
C VAL A 273 -3.32 -29.67 14.33
N ASP A 274 -4.14 -30.21 13.44
CA ASP A 274 -4.54 -31.61 13.48
C ASP A 274 -3.60 -32.52 12.68
N SER A 275 -3.73 -33.83 12.90
CA SER A 275 -2.93 -34.87 12.25
C SER A 275 -3.07 -34.91 10.73
N THR A 276 -4.10 -34.27 10.17
CA THR A 276 -4.35 -34.20 8.71
C THR A 276 -3.73 -32.97 8.05
N GLY A 277 -3.09 -32.08 8.82
CA GLY A 277 -2.46 -30.86 8.32
C GLY A 277 -3.41 -29.66 8.24
N ARG A 278 -4.55 -29.70 8.94
CA ARG A 278 -5.44 -28.54 9.04
C ARG A 278 -5.11 -27.72 10.29
N SER A 279 -5.32 -26.42 10.20
CA SER A 279 -5.16 -25.46 11.30
C SER A 279 -6.49 -24.84 11.69
N TYR A 280 -6.62 -24.50 12.97
CA TYR A 280 -7.82 -23.92 13.57
C TYR A 280 -7.40 -22.85 14.57
N ALA A 281 -8.13 -21.74 14.64
CA ALA A 281 -7.93 -20.72 15.65
C ALA A 281 -9.15 -20.66 16.58
N ILE A 282 -8.89 -20.69 17.88
CA ILE A 282 -9.89 -20.47 18.92
C ILE A 282 -9.50 -19.23 19.71
N ASP A 283 -10.52 -18.47 20.06
CA ASP A 283 -10.37 -17.35 20.95
C ASP A 283 -10.28 -17.82 22.42
N PRO A 284 -9.21 -17.47 23.16
CA PRO A 284 -9.04 -17.82 24.57
C PRO A 284 -10.24 -17.50 25.45
N ILE A 285 -10.99 -16.43 25.15
CA ILE A 285 -12.14 -16.04 25.98
C ILE A 285 -13.27 -17.06 25.94
N THR A 286 -13.36 -17.82 24.86
CA THR A 286 -14.42 -18.80 24.67
C THR A 286 -14.12 -20.13 25.36
N LEU A 287 -12.91 -20.29 25.92
CA LEU A 287 -12.45 -21.50 26.59
C LEU A 287 -12.83 -21.48 28.08
N PRO A 288 -13.09 -22.65 28.69
CA PRO A 288 -13.41 -22.75 30.10
C PRO A 288 -12.19 -22.45 30.96
N SER A 289 -12.42 -21.97 32.19
CA SER A 289 -11.38 -21.71 33.16
C SER A 289 -10.61 -22.97 33.60
N ALA A 290 -9.41 -22.78 34.14
CA ALA A 290 -8.58 -23.88 34.67
C ALA A 290 -9.14 -24.65 35.88
N ARG A 291 -10.17 -24.12 36.58
CA ARG A 291 -10.75 -24.76 37.78
C ARG A 291 -11.49 -26.07 37.47
N GLY A 292 -12.00 -26.22 36.25
CA GLY A 292 -12.68 -27.44 35.80
C GLY A 292 -11.76 -28.41 35.05
N GLN A 293 -12.32 -29.46 34.47
CA GLN A 293 -11.58 -30.43 33.63
C GLN A 293 -11.36 -29.94 32.18
N GLY A 294 -11.81 -28.73 31.86
CA GLY A 294 -11.83 -28.18 30.50
C GLY A 294 -13.04 -28.67 29.70
N GLU A 295 -12.94 -28.56 28.38
CA GLU A 295 -13.95 -29.06 27.45
C GLU A 295 -13.27 -29.72 26.23
N PRO A 296 -13.95 -30.65 25.54
CA PRO A 296 -13.36 -31.32 24.38
C PRO A 296 -13.27 -30.41 23.16
N LEU A 297 -12.13 -30.44 22.45
CA LEU A 297 -11.93 -29.66 21.22
C LEU A 297 -12.92 -30.01 20.11
N THR A 298 -13.45 -31.23 20.07
CA THR A 298 -14.51 -31.65 19.13
C THR A 298 -15.82 -30.87 19.31
N GLY A 299 -16.05 -30.28 20.50
CA GLY A 299 -17.15 -29.36 20.75
C GLY A 299 -16.97 -28.01 20.04
N LYS A 300 -15.72 -27.58 19.82
CA LYS A 300 -15.38 -26.30 19.17
C LYS A 300 -14.95 -26.42 17.72
N LEU A 301 -14.37 -27.55 17.32
CA LEU A 301 -13.77 -27.77 16.02
C LEU A 301 -14.48 -28.92 15.28
N THR A 302 -14.61 -28.78 13.96
CA THR A 302 -15.05 -29.87 13.09
C THR A 302 -13.81 -30.57 12.54
N LEU A 303 -13.33 -31.58 13.27
CA LEU A 303 -12.18 -32.38 12.87
C LEU A 303 -12.59 -33.44 11.82
N PRO A 304 -11.70 -33.77 10.86
CA PRO A 304 -11.91 -34.92 9.98
C PRO A 304 -12.07 -36.24 10.76
N PRO A 305 -12.78 -37.24 10.22
CA PRO A 305 -12.95 -38.53 10.89
C PRO A 305 -11.60 -39.18 11.23
N GLY A 306 -11.39 -39.52 12.50
CA GLY A 306 -10.15 -40.13 12.99
C GLY A 306 -8.99 -39.16 13.21
N ALA A 307 -9.15 -37.87 12.91
CA ALA A 307 -8.11 -36.87 13.17
C ALA A 307 -7.96 -36.57 14.66
N THR A 308 -6.72 -36.32 15.06
CA THR A 308 -6.34 -35.89 16.42
C THR A 308 -5.74 -34.49 16.37
N VAL A 309 -5.80 -33.77 17.48
CA VAL A 309 -5.12 -32.48 17.61
C VAL A 309 -3.75 -32.70 18.22
N ASP A 310 -2.71 -32.46 17.44
CA ASP A 310 -1.36 -32.89 17.78
C ASP A 310 -0.49 -31.73 18.25
N HIS A 311 -0.73 -30.52 17.74
CA HIS A 311 0.07 -29.34 18.04
C HIS A 311 -0.80 -28.14 18.45
N MET A 312 -0.26 -27.32 19.33
CA MET A 312 -0.87 -26.10 19.84
C MET A 312 0.18 -24.99 19.85
N LEU A 313 -0.17 -23.82 19.33
CA LEU A 313 0.72 -22.66 19.20
C LEU A 313 -0.01 -21.39 19.62
N MET A 314 0.75 -20.43 20.16
CA MET A 314 0.23 -19.11 20.52
C MET A 314 1.36 -18.09 20.41
N GLU A 315 1.45 -17.41 19.28
CA GLU A 315 2.55 -16.50 18.93
C GLU A 315 2.03 -15.14 18.45
N SER A 316 2.93 -14.20 18.16
CA SER A 316 2.55 -12.96 17.45
C SER A 316 2.16 -13.25 16.00
N ASP A 317 1.29 -12.42 15.41
CA ASP A 317 0.77 -12.65 14.05
C ASP A 317 1.88 -12.75 12.98
N ASP A 318 2.98 -12.04 13.16
CA ASP A 318 4.14 -11.97 12.26
C ASP A 318 5.21 -13.06 12.53
N GLN A 319 5.09 -13.81 13.64
CA GLN A 319 6.05 -14.84 14.03
C GLN A 319 6.23 -15.88 12.91
N LYS A 320 7.48 -16.11 12.51
CA LYS A 320 7.82 -17.09 11.47
C LYS A 320 7.78 -18.51 12.03
N LEU A 321 7.20 -19.41 11.25
CA LEU A 321 7.03 -20.82 11.58
C LEU A 321 7.48 -21.71 10.42
N LEU A 322 8.14 -22.81 10.73
CA LEU A 322 8.44 -23.90 9.81
C LEU A 322 7.35 -24.97 9.89
N MET A 323 6.63 -25.16 8.78
CA MET A 323 5.66 -26.25 8.62
C MET A 323 6.23 -27.31 7.70
N ALA A 324 6.10 -28.59 8.07
CA ALA A 324 6.61 -29.69 7.27
C ALA A 324 5.81 -30.98 7.44
N SER A 325 6.01 -31.89 6.48
CA SER A 325 5.52 -33.27 6.50
C SER A 325 6.70 -34.23 6.60
N ASP A 326 6.46 -35.41 7.16
CA ASP A 326 7.46 -36.48 7.23
C ASP A 326 7.88 -37.01 5.84
N ALA A 327 7.14 -36.69 4.77
CA ALA A 327 7.53 -36.94 3.38
C ALA A 327 8.67 -36.02 2.88
N GLY A 328 9.20 -35.12 3.71
CA GLY A 328 10.33 -34.26 3.39
C GLY A 328 9.96 -32.98 2.62
N TYR A 329 8.70 -32.56 2.68
CA TYR A 329 8.21 -31.30 2.09
C TYR A 329 7.74 -30.35 3.18
N GLY A 330 7.95 -29.04 2.97
CA GLY A 330 7.51 -28.01 3.91
C GLY A 330 7.71 -26.60 3.37
N PHE A 331 7.36 -25.61 4.18
CA PHE A 331 7.45 -24.20 3.84
C PHE A 331 7.56 -23.35 5.11
N VAL A 332 8.10 -22.14 4.95
CA VAL A 332 8.02 -21.11 5.99
C VAL A 332 6.69 -20.39 5.87
N CYS A 333 6.05 -20.05 6.98
CA CYS A 333 4.85 -19.23 7.01
C CYS A 333 4.88 -18.30 8.23
N THR A 334 3.86 -17.47 8.38
CA THR A 334 3.62 -16.67 9.59
C THR A 334 2.56 -17.33 10.46
N PHE A 335 2.52 -17.02 11.76
CA PHE A 335 1.44 -17.49 12.64
C PHE A 335 0.05 -17.09 12.11
N ASN A 336 -0.09 -15.89 11.54
CA ASN A 336 -1.33 -15.43 10.92
C ASN A 336 -1.81 -16.35 9.77
N ASP A 337 -0.90 -17.03 9.05
CA ASP A 337 -1.30 -18.00 8.02
C ASP A 337 -2.03 -19.23 8.60
N LEU A 338 -1.83 -19.54 9.89
CA LEU A 338 -2.51 -20.63 10.59
C LEU A 338 -3.87 -20.19 11.17
N VAL A 339 -4.14 -18.89 11.25
CA VAL A 339 -5.33 -18.36 11.93
C VAL A 339 -6.58 -18.60 11.07
N ALA A 340 -7.37 -19.62 11.45
CA ALA A 340 -8.63 -19.97 10.80
C ALA A 340 -9.77 -20.08 11.83
N ARG A 341 -10.59 -19.02 11.93
CA ARG A 341 -11.64 -18.89 12.96
C ARG A 341 -12.93 -19.67 12.66
N ASN A 342 -13.08 -20.21 11.46
CA ASN A 342 -14.23 -21.04 11.11
C ASN A 342 -14.12 -22.43 11.76
N ARG A 343 -15.26 -23.05 12.10
CA ARG A 343 -15.30 -24.35 12.80
C ARG A 343 -14.54 -25.47 12.09
N ALA A 344 -14.51 -25.45 10.75
CA ALA A 344 -13.80 -26.45 9.93
C ALA A 344 -12.31 -26.14 9.72
N GLY A 345 -11.82 -24.99 10.20
CA GLY A 345 -10.44 -24.56 10.01
C GLY A 345 -10.02 -24.38 8.55
N LYS A 346 -8.71 -24.40 8.32
CA LYS A 346 -8.06 -24.24 7.02
C LYS A 346 -7.15 -25.43 6.73
N ALA A 347 -7.19 -25.94 5.51
CA ALA A 347 -6.16 -26.87 5.02
C ALA A 347 -4.84 -26.10 4.85
N LEU A 348 -3.91 -26.31 5.78
CA LEU A 348 -2.65 -25.57 5.86
C LEU A 348 -1.56 -26.30 5.08
N ILE A 349 -1.26 -27.54 5.48
CA ILE A 349 -0.26 -28.37 4.82
C ILE A 349 -0.94 -29.55 4.12
N THR A 350 -0.55 -29.80 2.87
CA THR A 350 -1.06 -30.96 2.11
C THR A 350 -0.14 -32.15 2.32
N LEU A 351 -0.65 -33.19 2.97
CA LEU A 351 0.08 -34.41 3.25
C LEU A 351 0.06 -35.36 2.03
N PRO A 352 1.22 -35.89 1.60
CA PRO A 352 1.28 -37.05 0.71
C PRO A 352 0.62 -38.29 1.33
N GLU A 353 0.48 -39.35 0.52
CA GLU A 353 -0.09 -40.62 0.97
C GLU A 353 0.66 -41.18 2.19
N ASN A 354 -0.08 -41.49 3.26
CA ASN A 354 0.42 -41.99 4.57
C ASN A 354 1.44 -41.08 5.28
N ALA A 355 1.56 -39.81 4.88
CA ALA A 355 2.44 -38.85 5.52
C ALA A 355 1.80 -38.23 6.77
N HIS A 356 2.64 -37.75 7.67
CA HIS A 356 2.27 -37.10 8.93
C HIS A 356 2.82 -35.68 9.00
N VAL A 357 2.19 -34.85 9.83
CA VAL A 357 2.66 -33.49 10.13
C VAL A 357 3.88 -33.57 11.05
N MET A 358 4.93 -32.83 10.72
CA MET A 358 6.06 -32.63 11.64
C MET A 358 5.68 -31.57 12.68
N PRO A 359 6.20 -31.66 13.93
CA PRO A 359 6.03 -30.61 14.92
C PRO A 359 6.40 -29.24 14.34
N PRO A 360 5.48 -28.26 14.34
CA PRO A 360 5.78 -26.91 13.88
C PRO A 360 6.93 -26.32 14.69
N VAL A 361 7.91 -25.71 14.02
CA VAL A 361 9.08 -25.11 14.68
C VAL A 361 8.99 -23.59 14.58
N VAL A 362 9.07 -22.92 15.72
CA VAL A 362 9.16 -21.46 15.79
C VAL A 362 10.55 -21.03 15.30
N ILE A 363 10.59 -20.15 14.31
CA ILE A 363 11.83 -19.61 13.77
C ILE A 363 12.15 -18.33 14.54
N GLU A 364 13.07 -18.44 15.50
CA GLU A 364 13.50 -17.31 16.33
C GLU A 364 14.37 -16.30 15.56
N ASP A 365 15.21 -16.76 14.63
CA ASP A 365 16.10 -15.92 13.82
C ASP A 365 16.07 -16.35 12.35
N ALA A 366 15.98 -15.38 11.44
CA ALA A 366 15.96 -15.63 10.00
C ALA A 366 17.28 -16.21 9.45
N SER A 367 18.38 -16.04 10.19
CA SER A 367 19.72 -16.54 9.84
C SER A 367 19.98 -17.98 10.29
N ASP A 368 18.99 -18.63 10.92
CA ASP A 368 19.14 -19.98 11.44
C ASP A 368 19.27 -21.06 10.36
N MET A 369 19.86 -22.18 10.78
CA MET A 369 20.03 -23.35 9.93
C MET A 369 18.87 -24.33 10.16
N LEU A 370 18.25 -24.78 9.08
CA LEU A 370 17.35 -25.90 9.08
C LEU A 370 18.17 -27.20 9.03
N LEU A 371 17.96 -28.07 10.01
CA LEU A 371 18.55 -29.41 10.07
C LEU A 371 17.48 -30.48 9.94
N ALA A 372 17.60 -31.32 8.91
CA ALA A 372 16.72 -32.45 8.63
C ALA A 372 17.46 -33.78 8.84
N ILE A 373 16.82 -34.72 9.57
CA ILE A 373 17.35 -36.08 9.79
C ILE A 373 16.30 -37.11 9.34
N THR A 374 16.65 -37.98 8.40
CA THR A 374 15.75 -39.04 7.92
C THR A 374 15.81 -40.31 8.78
N GLN A 375 14.80 -41.16 8.66
CA GLN A 375 14.70 -42.46 9.32
C GLN A 375 15.81 -43.41 8.88
N ALA A 376 16.25 -43.34 7.61
CA ALA A 376 17.43 -44.05 7.11
C ALA A 376 18.77 -43.53 7.68
N GLY A 377 18.77 -42.41 8.41
CA GLY A 377 19.95 -41.81 9.05
C GLY A 377 20.72 -40.84 8.15
N ARG A 378 20.04 -40.17 7.21
CA ARG A 378 20.64 -39.10 6.41
C ARG A 378 20.43 -37.75 7.08
N MET A 379 21.46 -36.90 7.05
CA MET A 379 21.40 -35.54 7.59
C MET A 379 21.61 -34.51 6.47
N LEU A 380 20.84 -33.43 6.49
CA LEU A 380 21.02 -32.28 5.60
C LEU A 380 20.83 -31.00 6.40
N MET A 381 21.76 -30.06 6.23
CA MET A 381 21.67 -28.74 6.85
C MET A 381 21.76 -27.63 5.79
N PHE A 382 20.92 -26.61 5.88
CA PHE A 382 20.96 -25.42 5.00
C PHE A 382 20.28 -24.22 5.70
N PRO A 383 20.55 -22.97 5.29
CA PRO A 383 19.89 -21.80 5.87
C PRO A 383 18.36 -21.86 5.75
N VAL A 384 17.61 -21.60 6.81
CA VAL A 384 16.13 -21.68 6.79
C VAL A 384 15.51 -20.72 5.77
N SER A 385 16.18 -19.60 5.49
CA SER A 385 15.84 -18.64 4.44
C SER A 385 15.77 -19.23 3.03
N ASP A 386 16.46 -20.34 2.75
CA ASP A 386 16.44 -21.00 1.45
C ASP A 386 15.13 -21.77 1.18
N LEU A 387 14.32 -21.99 2.22
CA LEU A 387 13.00 -22.60 2.11
C LEU A 387 11.95 -21.52 1.79
N PRO A 388 11.24 -21.60 0.65
CA PRO A 388 10.29 -20.58 0.26
C PRO A 388 9.16 -20.37 1.28
N GLN A 389 8.78 -19.11 1.47
CA GLN A 389 7.63 -18.75 2.28
C GLN A 389 6.33 -18.97 1.49
N LEU A 390 5.36 -19.69 2.07
CA LEU A 390 4.03 -19.94 1.51
C LEU A 390 2.97 -19.79 2.60
N SER A 391 1.74 -19.48 2.21
CA SER A 391 0.61 -19.39 3.15
C SER A 391 -0.16 -20.70 3.35
N LYS A 392 0.03 -21.68 2.46
CA LYS A 392 -0.51 -23.05 2.49
C LYS A 392 0.06 -23.91 1.36
N GLY A 393 -0.15 -25.22 1.44
CA GLY A 393 0.07 -26.17 0.34
C GLY A 393 0.94 -27.36 0.76
N LYS A 394 1.42 -28.14 -0.22
CA LYS A 394 2.35 -29.25 0.03
C LYS A 394 3.71 -28.76 0.54
N GLY A 395 4.10 -27.53 0.17
CA GLY A 395 5.43 -27.01 0.41
C GLY A 395 6.45 -27.47 -0.62
N ASN A 396 7.66 -26.93 -0.48
CA ASN A 396 8.82 -27.27 -1.29
C ASN A 396 9.63 -28.37 -0.61
N LYS A 397 10.43 -29.09 -1.41
CA LYS A 397 11.27 -30.16 -0.90
C LYS A 397 12.34 -29.61 0.05
N ILE A 398 12.35 -30.12 1.28
CA ILE A 398 13.37 -29.88 2.31
C ILE A 398 14.54 -30.83 2.08
N ILE A 399 14.25 -32.13 2.07
CA ILE A 399 15.21 -33.22 1.88
C ILE A 399 14.60 -34.26 0.93
N ASN A 400 15.42 -34.85 0.05
CA ASN A 400 14.93 -35.83 -0.92
C ASN A 400 14.74 -37.21 -0.30
N ILE A 401 13.48 -37.59 -0.11
CA ILE A 401 13.06 -38.93 0.28
C ILE A 401 12.22 -39.49 -0.89
N PRO A 402 12.52 -40.70 -1.40
CA PRO A 402 11.72 -41.31 -2.45
C PRO A 402 10.25 -41.44 -2.03
N SER A 403 9.33 -40.92 -2.84
CA SER A 403 7.90 -40.86 -2.47
C SER A 403 7.29 -42.24 -2.22
N ALA A 404 7.76 -43.26 -2.94
CA ALA A 404 7.31 -44.64 -2.76
C ALA A 404 7.79 -45.25 -1.45
N GLU A 405 8.98 -44.90 -0.97
CA GLU A 405 9.50 -45.34 0.33
C GLU A 405 8.77 -44.63 1.48
N ALA A 406 8.52 -43.32 1.32
CA ALA A 406 7.72 -42.53 2.27
C ALA A 406 6.29 -43.07 2.42
N ALA A 407 5.59 -43.35 1.31
CA ALA A 407 4.24 -43.88 1.34
C ALA A 407 4.13 -45.28 1.99
N ARG A 408 5.22 -46.08 1.94
CA ARG A 408 5.32 -47.39 2.61
C ARG A 408 5.83 -47.31 4.05
N GLY A 409 6.26 -46.13 4.52
CA GLY A 409 6.87 -45.96 5.84
C GLY A 409 8.27 -46.58 5.98
N GLU A 410 8.99 -46.77 4.88
CA GLU A 410 10.34 -47.34 4.85
C GLU A 410 11.43 -46.29 5.15
N ASP A 411 11.24 -45.06 4.68
CA ASP A 411 12.06 -43.89 5.00
C ASP A 411 11.15 -42.66 5.14
N GLY A 412 11.57 -41.68 5.91
CA GLY A 412 10.77 -40.51 6.27
C GLY A 412 11.64 -39.49 7.00
N LEU A 413 11.18 -38.26 7.11
CA LEU A 413 11.82 -37.23 7.92
C LEU A 413 11.49 -37.52 9.38
N ALA A 414 12.49 -37.96 10.14
CA ALA A 414 12.33 -38.40 11.53
C ALA A 414 12.47 -37.23 12.51
N GLN A 415 13.38 -36.29 12.23
CA GLN A 415 13.60 -35.11 13.06
C GLN A 415 13.84 -33.88 12.18
N LEU A 416 13.29 -32.75 12.60
CA LEU A 416 13.39 -31.48 11.92
C LEU A 416 13.61 -30.38 12.95
N TYR A 417 14.66 -29.58 12.76
CA TYR A 417 15.03 -28.52 13.70
C TYR A 417 15.40 -27.26 12.95
N VAL A 418 15.24 -26.12 13.62
CA VAL A 418 15.81 -24.83 13.24
C VAL A 418 16.72 -24.43 14.39
N LEU A 419 17.98 -24.20 14.11
CA LEU A 419 19.00 -23.93 15.13
C LEU A 419 20.10 -22.99 14.62
N PRO A 420 20.71 -22.20 15.51
CA PRO A 420 21.87 -21.40 15.15
C PRO A 420 23.04 -22.28 14.70
N PRO A 421 23.88 -21.82 13.77
CA PRO A 421 24.96 -22.61 13.17
C PRO A 421 26.02 -23.10 14.17
N GLN A 422 26.13 -22.43 15.33
CA GLN A 422 27.06 -22.77 16.41
C GLN A 422 26.49 -23.77 17.43
N SER A 423 25.36 -24.40 17.12
CA SER A 423 24.75 -25.41 18.01
C SER A 423 25.51 -26.74 17.98
N THR A 424 25.44 -27.48 19.08
CA THR A 424 25.96 -28.83 19.20
C THR A 424 24.82 -29.82 19.41
N LEU A 425 24.77 -30.88 18.60
CA LEU A 425 23.79 -31.96 18.75
C LEU A 425 24.41 -33.18 19.40
N THR A 426 23.78 -33.70 20.43
CA THR A 426 24.12 -34.99 21.03
C THR A 426 22.98 -35.96 20.77
N ILE A 427 23.23 -36.95 19.91
CA ILE A 427 22.26 -37.94 19.47
C ILE A 427 22.55 -39.27 20.15
N HIS A 428 21.51 -39.86 20.72
CA HIS A 428 21.53 -41.19 21.32
C HIS A 428 20.77 -42.19 20.43
N VAL A 429 21.36 -43.38 20.32
CA VAL A 429 20.76 -44.55 19.65
C VAL A 429 21.09 -45.78 20.51
N GLY A 430 20.17 -46.13 21.41
CA GLY A 430 20.37 -47.13 22.44
C GLY A 430 21.53 -46.75 23.37
N LYS A 431 22.60 -47.56 23.34
CA LYS A 431 23.82 -47.30 24.13
C LYS A 431 24.83 -46.40 23.41
N ARG A 432 24.63 -46.11 22.13
CA ARG A 432 25.57 -45.33 21.32
C ARG A 432 25.26 -43.85 21.46
N LYS A 433 26.31 -43.05 21.66
CA LYS A 433 26.27 -41.59 21.73
C LYS A 433 27.09 -41.00 20.58
N ILE A 434 26.52 -40.06 19.84
CA ILE A 434 27.20 -39.33 18.77
C ILE A 434 27.06 -37.83 19.09
N LYS A 435 28.19 -37.13 19.24
CA LYS A 435 28.23 -35.68 19.44
C LYS A 435 28.65 -35.02 18.14
N LEU A 436 27.85 -34.08 17.65
CA LEU A 436 28.05 -33.31 16.43
C LEU A 436 28.20 -31.84 16.81
N ARG A 437 29.44 -31.35 16.83
CA ARG A 437 29.76 -29.94 17.03
C ARG A 437 29.55 -29.16 15.73
N PRO A 438 29.63 -27.82 15.72
CA PRO A 438 29.45 -27.01 14.51
C PRO A 438 30.30 -27.48 13.33
N GLU A 439 31.54 -27.90 13.56
CA GLU A 439 32.44 -28.39 12.52
C GLU A 439 31.98 -29.72 11.91
N GLU A 440 31.29 -30.56 12.67
CA GLU A 440 30.68 -31.78 12.17
C GLU A 440 29.36 -31.51 11.45
N LEU A 441 28.56 -30.57 11.95
CA LEU A 441 27.31 -30.14 11.29
C LEU A 441 27.59 -29.47 9.94
N GLN A 442 28.68 -28.72 9.82
CA GLN A 442 29.11 -28.12 8.56
C GLN A 442 29.37 -29.18 7.46
N LYS A 443 29.78 -30.41 7.83
CA LYS A 443 30.01 -31.50 6.87
C LYS A 443 28.73 -32.09 6.28
N VAL A 444 27.59 -31.84 6.91
CA VAL A 444 26.26 -32.24 6.41
C VAL A 444 25.50 -31.06 5.80
N THR A 445 26.16 -29.90 5.69
CA THR A 445 25.63 -28.75 4.96
C THR A 445 25.60 -29.03 3.46
N GLY A 446 24.49 -28.69 2.80
CA GLY A 446 24.36 -28.85 1.35
C GLY A 446 23.15 -28.11 0.81
N GLU A 447 22.92 -28.21 -0.49
CA GLU A 447 21.76 -27.57 -1.13
C GLU A 447 20.44 -28.18 -0.65
N ARG A 448 19.43 -27.33 -0.45
CA ARG A 448 18.06 -27.76 -0.17
C ARG A 448 17.56 -28.76 -1.21
N GLY A 449 16.86 -29.79 -0.76
CA GLY A 449 16.26 -30.81 -1.61
C GLY A 449 17.24 -31.88 -2.11
N ARG A 450 18.49 -31.88 -1.66
CA ARG A 450 19.40 -33.04 -1.78
C ARG A 450 18.97 -34.15 -0.83
N ARG A 451 19.53 -35.35 -1.00
CA ARG A 451 19.22 -36.53 -0.16
C ARG A 451 19.87 -36.49 1.23
N GLY A 452 20.79 -35.56 1.49
CA GLY A 452 21.61 -35.53 2.71
C GLY A 452 22.75 -36.55 2.73
N THR A 453 23.63 -36.40 3.72
CA THR A 453 24.79 -37.27 3.97
C THR A 453 24.38 -38.42 4.90
N LEU A 454 24.65 -39.66 4.49
CA LEU A 454 24.31 -40.84 5.28
C LEU A 454 25.30 -41.03 6.44
N MET A 455 24.77 -41.06 7.67
CA MET A 455 25.55 -41.27 8.88
C MET A 455 25.39 -42.71 9.36
N ARG A 456 26.49 -43.48 9.42
CA ARG A 456 26.44 -44.90 9.79
C ARG A 456 25.98 -45.10 11.25
N GLY A 457 24.84 -45.76 11.40
CA GLY A 457 24.23 -46.11 12.68
C GLY A 457 23.46 -44.96 13.34
N LEU A 458 22.94 -44.04 12.53
CA LEU A 458 22.03 -42.97 12.94
C LEU A 458 20.57 -43.31 12.60
N GLN A 459 20.17 -44.56 12.83
CA GLN A 459 18.79 -45.03 12.64
C GLN A 459 18.17 -45.29 14.01
N ARG A 460 16.84 -45.10 14.13
CA ARG A 460 16.08 -45.29 15.39
C ARG A 460 16.64 -44.46 16.56
N ILE A 461 16.74 -43.14 16.34
CA ILE A 461 17.14 -42.18 17.37
C ILE A 461 16.12 -42.21 18.51
N ASP A 462 16.60 -42.35 19.75
CA ASP A 462 15.76 -42.37 20.95
C ASP A 462 15.74 -41.02 21.68
N ARG A 463 16.86 -40.29 21.66
CA ARG A 463 17.01 -39.01 22.35
C ARG A 463 17.97 -38.10 21.60
N VAL A 464 17.60 -36.82 21.51
CA VAL A 464 18.43 -35.75 20.97
C VAL A 464 18.52 -34.65 22.03
N GLU A 465 19.73 -34.25 22.35
CA GLU A 465 20.02 -33.07 23.18
C GLU A 465 20.63 -32.02 22.25
N ILE A 466 20.03 -30.82 22.22
CA ILE A 466 20.51 -29.69 21.43
C ILE A 466 21.06 -28.65 22.39
N ASP A 467 22.35 -28.34 22.26
CA ASP A 467 23.02 -27.28 23.00
C ASP A 467 23.25 -26.11 22.04
N SER A 468 22.37 -25.12 22.11
CA SER A 468 22.43 -23.90 21.30
C SER A 468 22.98 -22.77 22.16
N PRO A 469 23.95 -21.97 21.66
CA PRO A 469 24.47 -20.82 22.39
C PRO A 469 23.33 -19.90 22.83
N ARG A 470 23.32 -19.50 24.10
CA ARG A 470 22.31 -18.57 24.62
C ARG A 470 22.29 -17.31 23.77
N ARG A 471 21.13 -17.00 23.21
CA ARG A 471 20.86 -15.70 22.61
C ARG A 471 20.59 -14.69 23.71
N ALA A 472 20.98 -13.45 23.49
CA ALA A 472 20.44 -12.35 24.27
C ALA A 472 18.94 -12.29 23.98
N SER A 473 18.10 -12.49 24.99
CA SER A 473 16.65 -12.33 24.87
C SER A 473 16.34 -10.88 24.54
N SER A 474 15.63 -10.63 23.44
CA SER A 474 15.03 -9.33 23.14
C SER A 474 13.76 -9.13 23.99
N GLY A 475 13.89 -9.22 25.32
CA GLY A 475 12.74 -9.22 26.22
C GLY A 475 12.99 -8.83 27.69
N ASP A 476 14.24 -8.71 28.13
CA ASP A 476 14.55 -8.07 29.42
C ASP A 476 14.85 -6.58 29.18
N SER A 477 13.83 -5.83 28.79
CA SER A 477 13.77 -4.42 29.14
C SER A 477 13.11 -4.33 30.51
N GLU A 478 13.94 -4.25 31.56
CA GLU A 478 13.51 -3.65 32.82
C GLU A 478 13.02 -2.23 32.50
N GLU A 479 11.70 -2.02 32.48
CA GLU A 479 11.01 -0.78 32.87
C GLU A 479 9.50 -1.01 33.05
#